data_AF-A0A9E3SGZ4-F1
#
_entry.id   AF-A0A9E3SGZ4-F1
#
_cell.length_a   1.000
_cell.length_b   1.000
_cell.length_c   1.000
_cell.angle_alpha   90.00
_cell.angle_beta   90.00
_cell.angle_gamma   90.00
#
_symmetry.space_group_name_H-M   'P 1'
#
loop_
_entity.id
_entity.type
_entity.pdbx_description
1 polymer ?
#
loop_
_entity_poly.entity_id
_entity_poly.type
_entity_poly.pdbx_seq_one_letter_code
_entity_poly.pdbx_strand_id
1 'polypeptide(L)' 'MVRGANKDYTKVRFNFSTGSHTSLTVPVYAYGPGAERFSGAYDNTDVFGKVLQAAGL' A
#
# COMPACT_ATOMS: atom_id res chain seq x y z
N MET A 1 14.70 -26.90 -24.11
CA MET A 1 14.12 -25.56 -24.36
C MET A 1 12.61 -25.73 -24.51
N VAL A 2 11.83 -25.47 -23.45
CA VAL A 2 10.35 -25.56 -23.52
C VAL A 2 9.80 -24.16 -23.82
N ARG A 3 9.11 -24.08 -24.95
CA ARG A 3 8.52 -22.90 -25.58
C ARG A 3 7.43 -22.32 -24.65
N GLY A 4 7.44 -21.00 -24.46
CA GLY A 4 6.53 -20.28 -23.56
C GLY A 4 5.06 -20.55 -23.88
N ALA A 5 4.30 -20.96 -22.86
CA ALA A 5 2.87 -21.10 -22.94
C ALA A 5 2.21 -19.74 -23.19
N ASN A 6 1.35 -19.67 -24.20
CA ASN A 6 0.55 -18.50 -24.51
C ASN A 6 -0.45 -18.26 -23.35
N LYS A 7 -0.28 -17.15 -22.60
CA LYS A 7 -1.16 -16.80 -21.48
C LYS A 7 -2.45 -16.21 -22.02
N ASP A 8 -3.53 -16.99 -21.99
CA ASP A 8 -4.88 -16.54 -22.31
C ASP A 8 -5.47 -15.75 -21.13
N TYR A 9 -5.37 -14.43 -21.20
CA TYR A 9 -5.88 -13.52 -20.17
C TYR A 9 -7.41 -13.39 -20.18
N THR A 10 -8.13 -13.97 -21.15
CA THR A 10 -9.61 -13.91 -21.23
C THR A 10 -10.30 -14.72 -20.13
N LYS A 11 -9.55 -15.61 -19.46
CA LYS A 11 -10.04 -16.46 -18.37
C LYS A 11 -9.76 -15.90 -16.97
N VAL A 12 -9.14 -14.73 -16.86
CA VAL A 12 -8.95 -14.08 -15.56
C VAL A 12 -10.33 -13.67 -15.02
N ARG A 13 -10.60 -13.99 -13.75
CA ARG A 13 -11.83 -13.62 -13.04
C ARG A 13 -11.46 -12.74 -11.86
N PHE A 14 -12.06 -11.56 -11.79
CA PHE A 14 -11.96 -10.66 -10.64
C PHE A 14 -13.19 -10.86 -9.76
N ASN A 15 -12.99 -10.93 -8.46
CA ASN A 15 -14.07 -11.07 -7.49
C ASN A 15 -13.95 -9.95 -6.45
N PHE A 16 -15.09 -9.38 -6.08
CA PHE A 16 -15.19 -8.31 -5.08
C PHE A 16 -16.15 -8.77 -3.99
N SER A 17 -15.76 -8.66 -2.73
CA SER A 17 -16.60 -9.04 -1.59
C SER A 17 -17.70 -8.02 -1.28
N THR A 18 -17.50 -6.76 -1.69
CA THR A 18 -18.43 -5.64 -1.46
C THR A 18 -18.24 -4.58 -2.54
N GLY A 19 -19.27 -3.77 -2.78
CA GLY A 19 -19.20 -2.55 -3.59
C GLY A 19 -18.80 -1.29 -2.80
N SER A 20 -18.40 -1.44 -1.54
CA SER A 20 -18.06 -0.35 -0.62
C SER A 20 -16.66 -0.50 0.00
N HIS A 21 -16.35 0.31 1.00
CA HIS A 21 -15.08 0.29 1.75
C HIS A 21 -14.91 -0.99 2.57
N THR A 22 -13.66 -1.32 2.86
CA THR A 22 -13.28 -2.39 3.79
C THR A 22 -12.38 -1.79 4.88
N SER A 23 -12.29 -2.46 6.03
CA SER A 23 -11.46 -2.02 7.16
C SER A 23 -10.05 -2.61 7.13
N LEU A 24 -9.56 -3.02 5.97
CA LEU A 24 -8.22 -3.58 5.84
C LEU A 24 -7.16 -2.50 6.10
N THR A 25 -6.09 -2.87 6.82
CA THR A 25 -4.90 -2.04 6.95
C THR A 25 -4.31 -1.77 5.58
N VAL A 26 -3.99 -0.51 5.30
CA VAL A 26 -3.40 -0.07 4.03
C VAL A 26 -1.92 0.28 4.21
N PRO A 27 -1.06 -0.01 3.21
CA PRO A 27 0.35 0.33 3.29
C PRO A 27 0.56 1.85 3.11
N VAL A 28 1.57 2.39 3.79
CA VAL A 28 2.10 3.75 3.58
C VAL A 28 3.55 3.63 3.12
N TYR A 29 3.92 4.42 2.12
CA TYR A 29 5.28 4.50 1.59
C TYR A 29 5.85 5.89 1.84
N ALA A 30 7.10 5.96 2.31
CA ALA A 30 7.81 7.21 2.54
C ALA A 30 9.22 7.13 1.96
N TYR A 31 9.76 8.27 1.53
CA TYR A 31 11.10 8.38 0.96
C TYR A 31 11.72 9.73 1.34
N GLY A 32 13.04 9.76 1.51
CA GLY A 32 13.81 10.94 1.89
C GLY A 32 14.09 11.02 3.40
N PRO A 33 14.62 12.16 3.89
CA PRO A 33 14.90 12.37 5.30
C PRO A 33 13.64 12.21 6.16
N GLY A 34 13.70 11.42 7.24
CA GLY A 34 12.56 11.17 8.12
C GLY A 34 11.64 10.03 7.67
N ALA A 35 11.89 9.39 6.52
CA ALA A 35 11.09 8.28 6.01
C ALA A 35 11.04 7.07 6.96
N GLU A 36 12.09 6.86 7.75
CA GLU A 36 12.15 5.79 8.76
C GLU A 36 11.02 5.86 9.79
N ARG A 37 10.45 7.06 10.02
CA ARG A 37 9.32 7.29 10.94
C ARG A 37 8.01 6.68 10.47
N PHE A 38 7.89 6.34 9.18
CA PHE A 38 6.70 5.74 8.57
C PHE A 38 6.86 4.21 8.42
N SER A 39 7.83 3.61 9.09
CA SER A 39 7.95 2.16 9.19
C SER A 39 7.05 1.60 10.31
N GLY A 40 6.67 0.32 10.17
CA GLY A 40 5.80 -0.37 11.12
C GLY A 40 4.31 -0.08 10.94
N ALA A 41 3.51 -0.54 11.91
CA ALA A 41 2.07 -0.30 11.97
C ALA A 41 1.78 0.86 12.93
N TYR A 42 0.90 1.78 12.51
CA TYR A 42 0.49 2.95 13.27
C TYR A 42 -0.90 3.41 12.84
N ASP A 43 -1.54 4.26 13.63
CA ASP A 43 -2.87 4.78 13.33
C ASP A 43 -2.77 5.90 12.29
N ASN A 44 -3.82 6.08 11.47
CA ASN A 44 -3.80 7.12 10.44
C ASN A 44 -3.70 8.55 11.02
N THR A 45 -4.13 8.75 12.27
CA THR A 45 -4.00 10.04 12.97
C THR A 45 -2.55 10.41 13.25
N ASP A 46 -1.66 9.43 13.39
CA ASP A 46 -0.23 9.66 13.63
C ASP A 46 0.49 10.26 12.41
N VAL A 47 -0.09 10.13 11.21
CA VAL A 47 0.53 10.60 9.95
C VAL A 47 0.84 12.08 10.01
N PHE A 48 -0.09 12.90 10.52
CA PHE A 48 0.12 14.35 10.60
C PHE A 48 1.33 14.71 11.46
N GLY A 49 1.42 14.13 12.66
CA GLY A 49 2.56 14.37 13.56
C GLY A 49 3.88 13.87 12.98
N LYS A 50 3.89 12.72 12.31
CA LYS A 50 5.08 12.18 11.64
C LYS A 50 5.57 13.09 10.51
N VAL A 51 4.65 13.71 9.75
CA VAL A 51 4.99 14.69 8.71
C VAL A 51 5.62 15.94 9.31
N LEU A 52 5.06 16.48 10.39
CA LEU A 52 5.65 17.64 11.08
C LEU A 52 7.07 17.35 11.57
N GLN A 53 7.26 16.20 12.22
CA GLN A 53 8.58 15.77 12.67
C GLN A 53 9.59 15.62 11.51
N ALA A 54 9.15 15.10 10.36
CA ALA A 54 10.01 14.99 9.18
C ALA A 54 10.33 16.37 8.56
N ALA A 55 9.41 17.34 8.68
CA ALA A 55 9.61 18.72 8.26
C ALA A 55 10.42 19.57 9.26
N GLY A 56 10.72 19.04 10.46
CA GLY A 56 11.39 19.78 11.53
C GLY A 56 10.50 20.80 12.23
N LEU A 57 9.18 20.55 12.25
CA LEU A 57 8.14 21.36 12.90
C LEU A 57 7.66 20.74 14.22
#